data_AF-A0A829M8K1-F1
#
_entry.id   AF-A0A829M8K1-F1
#
_cell.length_a   1.000
_cell.length_b   1.000
_cell.length_c   1.000
_cell.angle_alpha   90.00
_cell.angle_beta   90.00
_cell.angle_gamma   90.00
#
_symmetry.space_group_name_H-M   'P 1'
#
loop_
_entity.id
_entity.type
_entity.pdbx_description
1 polymer ?
#
loop_
_entity_poly.entity_id
_entity_poly.type
_entity_poly.pdbx_seq_one_letter_code
_entity_poly.pdbx_strand_id
1 'polypeptide(L)'
;MSDVFGGSGFKAFWYHFAIMFEALFILTTVDAGTRVARFMLSDSLGNLGGPLRRFKDASWRVGAWICSAIVVAGWGSILLMGVTDPLGGINTLFPLFGIANQLLAAIALTVVTTIVVKQGLYKWAWIPALPLGWDLIVTMTASWQKLFSTDPAIGYWKQHQLYAAARDAGLTSFKTAKTPEAMDAVIRNTFVQGTLSAIFASLVLVVVAAGAWTCLRAVRAGGLPTSEDPAEPSALFAPSGFLPTDVEKHVEKQWSARELTGTSP
;
A
#
# COMPACT_ATOMS: atom_id res chain seq x y z
N MET A 1 -4.77 19.56 42.76
CA MET A 1 -3.84 18.68 42.02
C MET A 1 -3.32 19.28 40.70
N SER A 2 -3.66 20.53 40.36
CA SER A 2 -3.10 21.27 39.21
C SER A 2 -1.85 22.09 39.53
N ASP A 3 -1.53 22.30 40.82
CA ASP A 3 -0.42 23.18 41.28
C ASP A 3 0.86 22.44 41.67
N VAL A 4 0.93 21.11 41.52
CA VAL A 4 2.11 20.33 41.92
C VAL A 4 2.93 19.82 40.72
N PHE A 5 2.39 19.84 39.49
CA PHE A 5 3.05 19.24 38.31
C PHE A 5 2.85 19.94 36.95
N GLY A 6 2.39 21.19 36.85
CA GLY A 6 1.99 21.67 35.51
C GLY A 6 1.83 23.17 35.31
N GLY A 7 2.88 23.95 35.58
CA GLY A 7 2.97 25.32 35.07
C GLY A 7 2.91 25.37 33.53
N SER A 8 2.57 26.54 32.97
CA SER A 8 2.51 26.80 31.52
C SER A 8 3.74 26.29 30.74
N GLY A 9 4.92 26.27 31.37
CA GLY A 9 6.16 25.71 30.81
C GLY A 9 6.12 24.20 30.53
N PHE A 10 5.46 23.39 31.36
CA PHE A 10 5.36 21.94 31.13
C PHE A 10 4.40 21.64 29.96
N LYS A 11 3.31 22.41 29.82
CA LYS A 11 2.43 22.33 28.66
C LYS A 11 3.14 22.74 27.36
N ALA A 12 3.93 23.80 27.40
CA ALA A 12 4.73 24.24 26.26
C ALA A 12 5.80 23.20 25.86
N PHE A 13 6.48 22.60 26.85
CA PHE A 13 7.41 21.49 26.61
C PHE A 13 6.71 20.30 25.94
N TRP A 14 5.58 19.84 26.48
CA TRP A 14 4.82 18.72 25.90
C TRP A 14 4.29 19.03 24.51
N TYR A 15 3.86 20.27 24.26
CA TYR A 15 3.42 20.71 22.94
C TYR A 15 4.56 20.61 21.90
N HIS A 16 5.74 21.15 22.21
CA HIS A 16 6.89 21.06 21.30
C HIS A 16 7.43 19.63 21.18
N PHE A 17 7.46 18.88 22.28
CA PHE A 17 7.88 17.47 22.28
C PHE A 17 6.96 16.64 21.38
N ALA A 18 5.64 16.78 21.50
CA ALA A 18 4.69 16.04 20.67
C ALA A 18 4.85 16.37 19.18
N ILE A 19 4.98 17.66 18.83
CA ILE A 19 5.17 18.08 17.43
C ILE A 19 6.52 17.59 16.87
N MET A 20 7.61 17.69 17.63
CA MET A 20 8.92 17.20 17.19
C MET A 20 8.94 15.68 17.05
N PHE A 21 8.32 14.96 17.98
CA PHE A 21 8.22 13.50 17.95
C PHE A 21 7.41 13.02 16.75
N GLU A 22 6.24 13.63 16.50
CA GLU A 22 5.41 13.33 15.32
C GLU A 22 6.14 13.67 14.02
N ALA A 23 6.82 14.83 13.96
CA ALA A 23 7.62 15.22 12.81
C ALA A 23 8.76 14.23 12.52
N LEU A 24 9.42 13.69 13.55
CA LEU A 24 10.47 12.68 13.37
C LEU A 24 9.90 11.39 12.75
N PHE A 25 8.74 10.94 13.23
CA PHE A 25 8.07 9.76 12.67
C PHE A 25 7.66 9.98 11.20
N ILE A 26 7.05 11.13 10.90
CA ILE A 26 6.66 11.50 9.54
C ILE A 26 7.90 11.58 8.64
N LEU A 27 8.95 12.27 9.06
CA LEU A 27 10.16 12.45 8.25
C LEU A 27 10.88 11.12 8.00
N THR A 28 10.93 10.24 9.00
CA THR A 28 11.48 8.88 8.85
C THR A 28 10.69 8.07 7.81
N THR A 29 9.36 8.15 7.87
CA THR A 29 8.48 7.47 6.92
C THR A 29 8.66 8.03 5.51
N VAL A 30 8.76 9.35 5.35
CA VAL A 30 8.97 10.01 4.05
C VAL A 30 10.37 9.72 3.49
N ASP A 31 11.42 9.66 4.32
CA ASP A 31 12.77 9.29 3.87
C ASP A 31 12.80 7.85 3.34
N ALA A 32 12.29 6.90 4.13
CA ALA A 32 12.19 5.50 3.72
C ALA A 32 11.32 5.35 2.45
N GLY A 33 10.17 6.04 2.42
CA GLY A 33 9.26 6.05 1.28
C GLY A 33 9.92 6.63 0.02
N THR A 34 10.68 7.72 0.13
CA THR A 34 11.40 8.33 -1.00
C THR A 34 12.46 7.39 -1.56
N ARG A 35 13.16 6.65 -0.70
CA ARG A 35 14.13 5.64 -1.11
C ARG A 35 13.47 4.53 -1.92
N VAL A 36 12.38 3.97 -1.42
CA VAL A 36 11.63 2.91 -2.09
C VAL A 36 11.02 3.43 -3.40
N ALA A 37 10.35 4.58 -3.38
CA ALA A 37 9.71 5.18 -4.55
C ALA A 37 10.72 5.46 -5.67
N ARG A 38 11.94 5.91 -5.34
CA ARG A 38 13.01 6.07 -6.33
C ARG A 38 13.35 4.76 -7.03
N PHE A 39 13.47 3.67 -6.27
CA PHE A 39 13.76 2.35 -6.83
C PHE A 39 12.60 1.83 -7.67
N MET A 40 11.36 1.98 -7.20
CA MET A 40 10.17 1.58 -7.97
C MET A 40 10.02 2.38 -9.26
N LEU A 41 10.30 3.69 -9.24
CA LEU A 41 10.28 4.54 -10.44
C LEU A 41 11.38 4.12 -11.42
N SER A 42 12.60 3.88 -10.93
CA SER A 42 13.73 3.45 -11.75
C SER A 42 13.44 2.10 -12.44
N ASP A 43 12.88 1.14 -11.71
CA ASP A 43 12.53 -0.17 -12.24
C ASP A 43 11.36 -0.10 -13.24
N SER A 44 10.33 0.70 -12.93
CA SER A 44 9.18 0.93 -13.82
C SER A 44 9.62 1.54 -15.16
N LEU A 45 10.45 2.60 -15.12
CA LEU A 45 11.02 3.21 -16.32
C LEU A 45 11.92 2.23 -17.08
N GLY A 46 12.69 1.43 -16.34
CA GLY A 46 13.55 0.38 -16.88
C GLY A 46 12.81 -0.72 -17.65
N ASN A 47 11.54 -0.97 -17.34
CA ASN A 47 10.69 -1.95 -18.02
C ASN A 47 10.04 -1.44 -19.31
N LEU A 48 10.05 -0.13 -19.59
CA LEU A 48 9.48 0.47 -20.82
C LEU A 48 10.36 0.28 -22.07
N GLY A 49 11.59 -0.22 -21.92
CA GLY A 49 12.49 -0.56 -23.03
C GLY A 49 13.21 0.65 -23.65
N GLY A 50 14.06 0.37 -24.65
CA GLY A 50 14.83 1.39 -25.37
C GLY A 50 15.89 2.12 -24.51
N PRO A 51 16.08 3.45 -24.67
CA PRO A 51 17.08 4.22 -23.91
C PRO A 51 16.80 4.25 -22.40
N LEU A 52 15.56 3.95 -21.98
CA LEU A 52 15.15 3.90 -20.58
C LEU A 52 15.62 2.62 -19.86
N ARG A 53 16.13 1.61 -20.58
CA ARG A 53 16.71 0.41 -19.96
C ARG A 53 17.90 0.73 -19.03
N ARG A 54 18.60 1.85 -19.26
CA ARG A 54 19.68 2.35 -18.39
C ARG A 54 19.21 2.68 -16.97
N PHE A 55 17.90 2.90 -16.75
CA PHE A 55 17.35 3.09 -15.41
C PHE A 55 17.31 1.80 -14.57
N LYS A 56 17.51 0.61 -15.15
CA LYS A 56 17.72 -0.63 -14.39
C LYS A 56 19.08 -0.69 -13.70
N ASP A 57 20.08 0.03 -14.21
CA ASP A 57 21.41 0.06 -13.61
C ASP A 57 21.40 0.96 -12.38
N ALA A 58 21.32 0.34 -11.20
CA ALA A 58 21.33 1.07 -9.92
C ALA A 58 22.60 1.91 -9.70
N SER A 59 23.68 1.61 -10.43
CA SER A 59 24.95 2.35 -10.41
C SER A 59 24.92 3.62 -11.28
N TRP A 60 23.89 3.82 -12.12
CA TRP A 60 23.80 5.00 -12.97
C TRP A 60 23.33 6.22 -12.18
N ARG A 61 24.32 6.99 -11.69
CA ARG A 61 24.12 8.15 -10.80
C ARG A 61 23.17 9.22 -11.37
N VAL A 62 23.25 9.49 -12.67
CA VAL A 62 22.38 10.48 -13.32
C VAL A 62 20.92 10.03 -13.31
N GLY A 63 20.65 8.76 -13.64
CA GLY A 63 19.31 8.20 -13.56
C GLY A 63 18.76 8.18 -12.14
N ALA A 64 19.62 7.84 -11.16
CA ALA A 64 19.25 7.88 -9.75
C ALA A 64 18.89 9.30 -9.28
N TRP A 65 19.66 10.32 -9.66
CA TRP A 65 19.36 11.72 -9.33
C TRP A 65 18.08 12.23 -9.98
N ILE A 66 17.84 11.89 -11.25
CA ILE A 66 16.60 12.25 -11.94
C ILE A 66 15.40 11.61 -11.23
N CYS A 67 15.47 10.31 -10.92
CA CYS A 67 14.38 9.63 -10.21
C CYS A 67 14.17 10.21 -8.81
N SER A 68 15.25 10.53 -8.07
CA SER A 68 15.15 11.21 -6.78
C SER A 68 14.47 12.57 -6.90
N ALA A 69 14.88 13.39 -7.88
CA ALA A 69 14.31 14.72 -8.08
C ALA A 69 12.81 14.64 -8.40
N ILE A 70 12.41 13.69 -9.25
CA ILE A 70 11.00 13.46 -9.58
C ILE A 70 10.21 13.05 -8.33
N VAL A 71 10.73 12.10 -7.53
CA VAL A 71 10.03 11.63 -6.32
C VAL A 71 9.92 12.75 -5.28
N VAL A 72 10.99 13.50 -5.05
CA VAL A 72 11.00 14.64 -4.11
C VAL A 72 10.05 15.75 -4.59
N ALA A 73 10.04 16.05 -5.89
CA ALA A 73 9.08 16.98 -6.47
C ALA A 73 7.64 16.48 -6.33
N GLY A 74 7.41 15.17 -6.46
CA GLY A 74 6.13 14.53 -6.19
C GLY A 74 5.66 14.76 -4.75
N TRP A 75 6.50 14.47 -3.75
CA TRP A 75 6.19 14.77 -2.35
C TRP A 75 5.95 16.26 -2.11
N GLY A 76 6.80 17.12 -2.69
CA GLY A 76 6.64 18.58 -2.61
C GLY A 76 5.33 19.06 -3.20
N SER A 77 4.87 18.47 -4.30
CA SER A 77 3.58 18.80 -4.92
C SER A 77 2.39 18.43 -4.02
N ILE A 78 2.46 17.28 -3.34
CA ILE A 78 1.44 16.86 -2.37
C ILE A 78 1.42 17.83 -1.18
N LEU A 79 2.60 18.25 -0.69
CA LEU A 79 2.70 19.24 0.38
C LEU A 79 2.11 20.59 -0.03
N LEU A 80 2.44 21.07 -1.24
CA LEU A 80 1.86 22.30 -1.77
C LEU A 80 0.34 22.19 -1.87
N MET A 81 -0.19 21.11 -2.45
CA MET A 81 -1.63 20.86 -2.53
C MET A 81 -2.28 20.81 -1.14
N GLY A 82 -1.61 20.23 -0.15
CA GLY A 82 -2.08 20.18 1.23
C GLY A 82 -2.14 21.54 1.93
N VAL A 83 -1.17 22.42 1.67
CA VAL A 83 -1.07 23.74 2.30
C VAL A 83 -1.90 24.82 1.59
N THR A 84 -1.99 24.76 0.26
CA THR A 84 -2.62 25.83 -0.55
C THR A 84 -4.10 25.62 -0.84
N ASP A 85 -4.68 24.45 -0.59
CA ASP A 85 -6.08 24.15 -0.89
C ASP A 85 -6.97 24.32 0.37
N PRO A 86 -7.67 25.46 0.53
CA PRO A 86 -8.43 25.80 1.74
C PRO A 86 -9.64 24.91 2.01
N LEU A 87 -10.06 24.05 1.07
CA LEU A 87 -11.28 23.25 1.18
C LEU A 87 -11.09 21.76 0.96
N GLY A 88 -9.89 21.27 0.65
CA GLY A 88 -9.81 19.87 0.29
C GLY A 88 -8.47 19.16 0.20
N GLY A 89 -7.30 19.78 0.38
CA GLY A 89 -6.02 19.07 0.23
C GLY A 89 -5.98 17.73 0.98
N ILE A 90 -6.05 17.77 2.32
CA ILE A 90 -6.06 16.56 3.16
C ILE A 90 -7.41 15.84 3.11
N ASN A 91 -8.53 16.57 3.13
CA ASN A 91 -9.87 15.98 3.22
C ASN A 91 -10.29 15.22 1.95
N THR A 92 -9.72 15.54 0.79
CA THR A 92 -10.01 14.85 -0.48
C THR A 92 -9.05 13.69 -0.76
N LEU A 93 -7.85 13.70 -0.16
CA LEU A 93 -6.91 12.58 -0.20
C LEU A 93 -7.33 11.45 0.75
N PHE A 94 -8.00 11.76 1.87
CA PHE A 94 -8.39 10.77 2.87
C PHE A 94 -9.25 9.62 2.29
N PRO A 95 -10.30 9.87 1.48
CA PRO A 95 -11.04 8.80 0.81
C PRO A 95 -10.19 7.99 -0.18
N LEU A 96 -9.18 8.61 -0.79
CA LEU A 96 -8.29 7.94 -1.75
C LEU A 96 -7.39 6.92 -1.04
N PHE A 97 -6.90 7.23 0.17
CA PHE A 97 -6.08 6.28 0.95
C PHE A 97 -6.85 5.01 1.31
N GLY A 98 -8.13 5.13 1.64
CA GLY A 98 -8.97 3.96 1.95
C GLY A 98 -9.09 3.00 0.78
N ILE A 99 -9.45 3.51 -0.40
CA ILE A 99 -9.60 2.70 -1.62
C ILE A 99 -8.23 2.16 -2.08
N ALA A 100 -7.18 3.00 -2.08
CA ALA A 100 -5.84 2.58 -2.50
C ALA A 100 -5.28 1.45 -1.62
N ASN A 101 -5.52 1.50 -0.30
CA ASN A 101 -5.07 0.45 0.62
C ASN A 101 -5.78 -0.88 0.37
N GLN A 102 -7.10 -0.85 0.10
CA GLN A 102 -7.85 -2.05 -0.26
C GLN A 102 -7.33 -2.65 -1.59
N LEU A 103 -7.10 -1.80 -2.60
CA LEU A 103 -6.55 -2.24 -3.88
C LEU A 103 -5.12 -2.83 -3.74
N LEU A 104 -4.30 -2.29 -2.84
CA LEU A 104 -2.99 -2.85 -2.52
C LEU A 104 -3.10 -4.20 -1.79
N ALA A 105 -4.05 -4.32 -0.85
CA ALA A 105 -4.34 -5.58 -0.17
C ALA A 105 -4.76 -6.66 -1.18
N ALA A 106 -5.60 -6.32 -2.15
CA ALA A 106 -5.99 -7.23 -3.23
C ALA A 106 -4.78 -7.75 -4.03
N ILE A 107 -3.83 -6.87 -4.37
CA ILE A 107 -2.59 -7.24 -5.04
C ILE A 107 -1.75 -8.18 -4.17
N ALA A 108 -1.54 -7.82 -2.91
CA ALA A 108 -0.74 -8.63 -1.98
C ALA A 108 -1.36 -10.03 -1.78
N LEU A 109 -2.66 -10.10 -1.53
CA LEU A 109 -3.39 -11.37 -1.37
C LEU A 109 -3.39 -12.19 -2.65
N THR A 110 -3.45 -11.56 -3.83
CA THR A 110 -3.30 -12.25 -5.12
C THR A 110 -1.93 -12.88 -5.26
N VAL A 111 -0.87 -12.14 -4.92
CA VAL A 111 0.52 -12.65 -4.98
C VAL A 111 0.72 -13.80 -4.00
N VAL A 112 0.28 -13.65 -2.74
CA VAL A 112 0.37 -14.72 -1.72
C VAL A 112 -0.40 -15.96 -2.18
N THR A 113 -1.64 -15.80 -2.67
CA THR A 113 -2.42 -16.92 -3.21
C THR A 113 -1.68 -17.61 -4.35
N THR A 114 -1.09 -16.84 -5.26
CA THR A 114 -0.32 -17.37 -6.40
C THR A 114 0.91 -18.15 -5.94
N ILE A 115 1.65 -17.66 -4.94
CA ILE A 115 2.83 -18.35 -4.38
C ILE A 115 2.43 -19.69 -3.74
N VAL A 116 1.39 -19.70 -2.90
CA VAL A 116 0.91 -20.92 -2.21
C VAL A 116 0.49 -21.99 -3.23
N VAL A 117 -0.21 -21.58 -4.29
CA VAL A 117 -0.61 -22.50 -5.37
C VAL A 117 0.61 -22.97 -6.18
N LYS A 118 1.58 -22.10 -6.47
CA LYS A 118 2.82 -22.47 -7.15
C LYS A 118 3.64 -23.51 -6.39
N GLN A 119 3.65 -23.45 -5.06
CA GLN A 119 4.32 -24.40 -4.17
C GLN A 119 3.56 -25.74 -4.03
N GLY A 120 2.40 -25.89 -4.66
CA GLY A 120 1.59 -27.12 -4.57
C GLY A 120 0.87 -27.29 -3.23
N LEU A 121 0.84 -26.26 -2.38
CA LEU A 121 0.19 -26.25 -1.06
C LEU A 121 -1.33 -26.03 -1.19
N TYR A 122 -1.99 -26.80 -2.05
CA TYR A 122 -3.40 -26.61 -2.42
C TYR A 122 -4.35 -26.68 -1.21
N LYS A 123 -4.02 -27.49 -0.20
CA LYS A 123 -4.79 -27.60 1.05
C LYS A 123 -4.86 -26.28 1.82
N TRP A 124 -3.86 -25.40 1.68
CA TRP A 124 -3.75 -24.14 2.42
C TRP A 124 -4.12 -22.92 1.55
N ALA A 125 -4.34 -23.10 0.25
CA ALA A 125 -4.64 -22.01 -0.68
C ALA A 125 -5.92 -21.23 -0.35
N TRP A 126 -6.87 -21.84 0.38
CA TRP A 126 -8.09 -21.15 0.80
C TRP A 126 -7.83 -20.04 1.83
N ILE A 127 -6.74 -20.13 2.61
CA ILE A 127 -6.38 -19.14 3.65
C ILE A 127 -6.20 -17.75 3.04
N PRO A 128 -5.37 -17.56 1.99
CA PRO A 128 -5.28 -16.27 1.31
C PRO A 128 -6.40 -16.04 0.28
N ALA A 129 -6.98 -17.09 -0.32
CA ALA A 129 -7.98 -16.92 -1.38
C ALA A 129 -9.35 -16.44 -0.88
N LEU A 130 -9.78 -16.85 0.32
CA LEU A 130 -11.05 -16.40 0.91
C LEU A 130 -11.05 -14.88 1.21
N PRO A 131 -10.08 -14.32 1.95
CA PRO A 131 -10.02 -12.87 2.16
C PRO A 131 -9.79 -12.12 0.84
N LEU A 132 -9.04 -12.69 -0.11
CA LEU A 132 -8.92 -12.12 -1.46
C LEU A 132 -10.28 -11.99 -2.15
N GLY A 133 -11.07 -13.05 -2.14
CA GLY A 133 -12.40 -13.05 -2.76
C GLY A 133 -13.31 -12.01 -2.12
N TRP A 134 -13.31 -11.92 -0.79
CA TRP A 134 -14.09 -10.91 -0.06
C TRP A 134 -13.66 -9.48 -0.41
N ASP A 135 -12.35 -9.21 -0.33
CA ASP A 135 -11.79 -7.89 -0.65
C ASP A 135 -12.10 -7.48 -2.09
N LEU A 136 -11.88 -8.37 -3.06
CA LEU A 136 -12.21 -8.10 -4.45
C LEU A 136 -13.70 -7.80 -4.64
N ILE A 137 -14.60 -8.57 -4.02
CA ILE A 137 -16.04 -8.33 -4.14
C ILE A 137 -16.40 -6.94 -3.61
N VAL A 138 -15.98 -6.60 -2.39
CA VAL A 138 -16.34 -5.32 -1.75
C VAL A 138 -15.70 -4.15 -2.49
N THR A 139 -14.40 -4.23 -2.74
CA THR A 139 -13.59 -3.14 -3.28
C THR A 139 -13.90 -2.89 -4.77
N MET A 140 -14.13 -3.94 -5.56
CA MET A 140 -14.55 -3.77 -6.96
C MET A 140 -15.99 -3.28 -7.07
N THR A 141 -16.91 -3.74 -6.20
CA THR A 141 -18.28 -3.22 -6.18
C THR A 141 -18.30 -1.74 -5.83
N ALA A 142 -17.53 -1.34 -4.81
CA ALA A 142 -17.39 0.07 -4.45
C ALA A 142 -16.79 0.89 -5.60
N SER A 143 -15.72 0.40 -6.23
CA SER A 143 -15.08 1.07 -7.38
C SER A 143 -16.05 1.21 -8.56
N TRP A 144 -16.84 0.18 -8.85
CA TRP A 144 -17.87 0.20 -9.88
C TRP A 144 -18.94 1.26 -9.58
N GLN A 145 -19.46 1.30 -8.35
CA GLN A 145 -20.43 2.31 -7.94
C GLN A 145 -19.84 3.72 -8.01
N LYS A 146 -18.59 3.92 -7.60
CA LYS A 146 -17.90 5.22 -7.69
C LYS A 146 -17.69 5.70 -9.13
N LEU A 147 -17.48 4.78 -10.08
CA LEU A 147 -17.26 5.11 -11.49
C LEU A 147 -18.56 5.23 -12.30
N PHE A 148 -19.58 4.42 -12.02
CA PHE A 148 -20.74 4.31 -12.91
C PHE A 148 -22.07 4.70 -12.26
N SER A 149 -22.12 4.96 -10.95
CA SER A 149 -23.37 5.35 -10.30
C SER A 149 -23.89 6.70 -10.82
N THR A 150 -25.20 6.75 -11.07
CA THR A 150 -25.93 7.96 -11.42
C THR A 150 -26.27 8.83 -10.21
N ASP A 151 -26.04 8.34 -8.99
CA ASP A 151 -26.24 9.11 -7.77
C ASP A 151 -25.04 10.07 -7.55
N PRO A 152 -25.28 11.40 -7.50
CA PRO A 152 -24.26 12.40 -7.21
C PRO A 152 -23.51 12.25 -5.88
N ALA A 153 -24.11 11.56 -4.89
CA ALA A 153 -23.46 11.30 -3.62
C ALA A 153 -22.42 10.17 -3.71
N ILE A 154 -22.53 9.34 -4.75
CA ILE A 154 -21.73 8.13 -4.92
C ILE A 154 -20.77 8.29 -6.10
N GLY A 155 -21.26 8.64 -7.29
CA GLY A 155 -20.51 8.63 -8.54
C GLY A 155 -19.64 9.87 -8.76
N TYR A 156 -18.33 9.67 -8.96
CA TYR A 156 -17.36 10.76 -9.20
C TYR A 156 -17.69 11.57 -10.44
N TRP A 157 -18.01 10.91 -11.56
CA TRP A 157 -18.31 11.59 -12.83
C TRP A 157 -19.63 12.34 -12.79
N LYS A 158 -20.63 11.81 -12.07
CA LYS A 158 -21.90 12.52 -11.92
C LYS A 158 -21.75 13.75 -11.03
N GLN A 159 -20.98 13.63 -9.95
CA GLN A 159 -20.64 14.77 -9.11
C GLN A 159 -19.89 15.82 -9.92
N HIS A 160 -18.87 15.44 -10.69
CA HIS A 160 -18.12 16.34 -11.57
C HIS A 160 -19.05 17.11 -12.52
N GLN A 161 -19.94 16.42 -13.23
CA GLN A 161 -20.89 17.04 -14.17
C GLN A 161 -21.82 18.05 -13.48
N LEU A 162 -22.29 17.76 -12.26
CA LEU A 162 -23.20 18.65 -11.54
C LEU A 162 -22.51 19.93 -11.05
N TYR A 163 -21.29 19.81 -10.52
CA TYR A 163 -20.53 20.99 -10.10
C TYR A 163 -20.07 21.82 -11.31
N ALA A 164 -19.71 21.17 -12.43
CA ALA A 164 -19.40 21.86 -13.68
C ALA A 164 -20.62 22.62 -14.22
N ALA A 165 -21.80 21.98 -14.28
CA ALA A 165 -23.03 22.64 -14.71
C ALA A 165 -23.44 23.78 -13.78
N ALA A 166 -23.24 23.64 -12.46
CA ALA A 166 -23.52 24.71 -11.49
C ALA A 166 -22.61 25.93 -11.72
N ARG A 167 -21.33 25.69 -12.02
CA ARG A 167 -20.37 26.74 -12.38
C ARG A 167 -20.76 27.44 -13.69
N ASP A 168 -21.10 26.66 -14.71
CA ASP A 168 -21.47 27.19 -16.02
C ASP A 168 -22.81 27.96 -15.95
N ALA A 169 -23.67 27.64 -14.98
CA ALA A 169 -24.88 28.41 -14.64
C ALA A 169 -24.61 29.69 -13.82
N GLY A 170 -23.34 30.01 -13.51
CA GLY A 170 -22.94 31.21 -12.78
C GLY A 170 -23.24 31.17 -11.28
N LEU A 171 -23.49 29.99 -10.70
CA LEU A 171 -23.74 29.88 -9.26
C LEU A 171 -22.44 30.13 -8.49
N THR A 172 -22.52 30.94 -7.42
CA THR A 172 -21.37 31.24 -6.55
C THR A 172 -21.23 30.25 -5.39
N SER A 173 -22.25 29.41 -5.17
CA SER A 173 -22.24 28.31 -4.21
C SER A 173 -23.12 27.16 -4.70
N PHE A 174 -22.69 25.92 -4.45
CA PHE A 174 -23.44 24.71 -4.83
C PHE A 174 -23.16 23.56 -3.86
N LYS A 175 -24.22 23.07 -3.19
CA LYS A 175 -24.17 22.00 -2.18
C LYS A 175 -23.12 22.30 -1.09
N THR A 176 -22.05 21.50 -1.05
CA THR A 176 -20.97 21.62 -0.07
C THR A 176 -19.93 22.69 -0.43
N ALA A 177 -19.91 23.17 -1.69
CA ALA A 177 -19.02 24.23 -2.13
C ALA A 177 -19.66 25.59 -1.89
N LYS A 178 -19.12 26.36 -0.92
CA LYS A 178 -19.65 27.67 -0.53
C LYS A 178 -19.03 28.85 -1.28
N THR A 179 -17.98 28.61 -2.08
CA THR A 179 -17.31 29.64 -2.87
C THR A 179 -17.07 29.14 -4.30
N PRO A 180 -16.82 30.04 -5.28
CA PRO A 180 -16.46 29.65 -6.64
C PRO A 180 -15.19 28.79 -6.69
N GLU A 181 -14.17 29.12 -5.89
CA GLU A 181 -12.91 28.37 -5.82
C GLU A 181 -13.13 26.97 -5.24
N ALA A 182 -14.04 26.85 -4.28
CA ALA A 182 -14.46 25.56 -3.73
C ALA A 182 -15.06 24.65 -4.82
N MET A 183 -15.88 25.23 -5.68
CA MET A 183 -16.56 24.51 -6.74
C MET A 183 -15.55 24.04 -7.79
N ASP A 184 -14.60 24.88 -8.19
CA ASP A 184 -13.50 24.48 -9.09
C ASP A 184 -12.62 23.40 -8.48
N ALA A 185 -12.34 23.47 -7.17
CA ALA A 185 -11.61 22.43 -6.46
C ALA A 185 -12.36 21.09 -6.48
N VAL A 186 -13.68 21.08 -6.24
CA VAL A 186 -14.49 19.84 -6.33
C VAL A 186 -14.47 19.28 -7.75
N ILE A 187 -14.58 20.13 -8.78
CA ILE A 187 -14.53 19.70 -10.20
C ILE A 187 -13.18 19.02 -10.50
N ARG A 188 -12.06 19.65 -10.10
CA ARG A 188 -10.71 19.08 -10.28
C ARG A 188 -10.54 17.78 -9.51
N ASN A 189 -10.96 17.76 -8.24
CA ASN A 189 -10.75 16.61 -7.37
C ASN A 189 -11.60 15.42 -7.82
N THR A 190 -12.86 15.62 -8.22
CA THR A 190 -13.72 14.54 -8.75
C THR A 190 -13.19 13.98 -10.07
N PHE A 191 -12.61 14.82 -10.94
CA PHE A 191 -11.96 14.36 -12.17
C PHE A 191 -10.72 13.50 -11.88
N VAL A 192 -9.83 13.98 -11.00
CA VAL A 192 -8.62 13.25 -10.60
C VAL A 192 -8.99 11.93 -9.90
N GLN A 193 -9.93 11.96 -8.96
CA GLN A 193 -10.41 10.76 -8.25
C GLN A 193 -11.04 9.74 -9.20
N GLY A 194 -11.92 10.18 -10.10
CA GLY A 194 -12.56 9.31 -11.09
C GLY A 194 -11.55 8.63 -12.00
N THR A 195 -10.57 9.40 -12.50
CA THR A 195 -9.52 8.88 -13.38
C THR A 195 -8.60 7.91 -12.65
N LEU A 196 -8.09 8.27 -11.47
CA LEU A 196 -7.19 7.42 -10.69
C LEU A 196 -7.89 6.13 -10.23
N SER A 197 -9.16 6.22 -9.82
CA SER A 197 -9.95 5.04 -9.41
C SER A 197 -10.11 4.05 -10.57
N ALA A 198 -10.38 4.54 -11.79
CA ALA A 198 -10.47 3.70 -12.98
C ALA A 198 -9.13 3.00 -13.31
N ILE A 199 -8.01 3.75 -13.24
CA ILE A 199 -6.67 3.21 -13.49
C ILE A 199 -6.32 2.11 -12.46
N PHE A 200 -6.49 2.39 -11.17
CA PHE A 200 -6.12 1.44 -10.13
C PHE A 200 -7.00 0.19 -10.14
N ALA A 201 -8.32 0.33 -10.32
CA ALA A 201 -9.21 -0.83 -10.45
C ALA A 201 -8.81 -1.70 -11.65
N SER A 202 -8.49 -1.08 -12.80
CA SER A 202 -8.03 -1.81 -13.99
C SER A 202 -6.71 -2.54 -13.75
N LEU A 203 -5.75 -1.90 -13.08
CA LEU A 203 -4.47 -2.51 -12.74
C LEU A 203 -4.64 -3.73 -11.82
N VAL A 204 -5.47 -3.63 -10.78
CA VAL A 204 -5.78 -4.75 -9.90
C VAL A 204 -6.39 -5.92 -10.69
N LEU A 205 -7.34 -5.65 -11.58
CA LEU A 205 -7.94 -6.69 -12.41
C LEU A 205 -6.91 -7.40 -13.30
N VAL A 206 -5.96 -6.66 -13.88
CA VAL A 206 -4.85 -7.25 -14.65
C VAL A 206 -3.97 -8.14 -13.78
N VAL A 207 -3.63 -7.70 -12.57
CA VAL A 207 -2.82 -8.50 -11.63
C VAL A 207 -3.56 -9.77 -11.20
N VAL A 208 -4.84 -9.66 -10.87
CA VAL A 208 -5.69 -10.80 -10.50
C VAL A 208 -5.79 -11.79 -11.67
N ALA A 209 -5.98 -11.30 -12.90
CA ALA A 209 -6.02 -12.15 -14.08
C ALA A 209 -4.67 -12.87 -14.32
N ALA A 210 -3.55 -12.17 -14.17
CA ALA A 210 -2.22 -12.76 -14.29
C ALA A 210 -1.92 -13.79 -13.18
N GLY A 211 -2.35 -13.50 -11.94
CA GLY A 211 -2.28 -14.44 -10.81
C GLY A 211 -3.11 -15.69 -11.06
N ALA A 212 -4.37 -15.52 -11.47
CA ALA A 212 -5.26 -16.63 -11.82
C ALA A 212 -4.71 -17.49 -12.97
N TRP A 213 -4.19 -16.86 -14.03
CA TRP A 213 -3.50 -17.56 -15.12
C TRP A 213 -2.32 -18.40 -14.60
N THR A 214 -1.51 -17.82 -13.73
CA THR A 214 -0.33 -18.48 -13.15
C THR A 214 -0.74 -19.66 -12.26
N CYS A 215 -1.78 -19.49 -11.43
CA CYS A 215 -2.38 -20.56 -10.63
C CYS A 215 -2.89 -21.71 -11.52
N LEU A 216 -3.61 -21.40 -12.60
CA LEU A 216 -4.11 -22.42 -13.54
C LEU A 216 -2.97 -23.19 -14.20
N ARG A 217 -1.89 -22.50 -14.61
CA ARG A 217 -0.69 -23.16 -15.14
C ARG A 217 -0.01 -24.05 -14.10
N ALA A 218 0.11 -23.58 -12.86
CA ALA A 218 0.71 -24.37 -11.78
C ALA A 218 -0.07 -25.65 -11.49
N VAL A 219 -1.39 -25.54 -11.37
CA VAL A 219 -2.28 -26.70 -11.14
C VAL A 219 -2.16 -27.71 -12.28
N ARG A 220 -2.17 -27.25 -13.54
CA ARG A 220 -2.03 -28.14 -14.72
C ARG A 220 -0.66 -28.82 -14.80
N ALA A 221 0.40 -28.16 -14.34
CA ALA A 221 1.76 -28.69 -14.36
C ALA A 221 2.10 -29.51 -13.09
N GLY A 222 1.21 -29.57 -12.09
CA GLY A 222 1.50 -30.20 -10.80
C GLY A 222 2.45 -29.40 -9.90
N GLY A 223 2.68 -28.13 -10.22
CA GLY A 223 3.64 -27.23 -9.57
C GLY A 223 4.40 -26.37 -10.60
N LEU A 224 5.01 -25.28 -10.15
CA LEU A 224 5.95 -24.49 -10.97
C LEU A 224 7.29 -24.37 -10.25
N PRO A 225 8.40 -24.12 -10.98
CA PRO A 225 9.71 -23.93 -10.36
C PRO A 225 9.65 -22.86 -9.27
N THR A 226 10.13 -23.23 -8.09
CA THR A 226 10.27 -22.36 -6.92
C THR A 226 11.70 -21.83 -6.86
N SER A 227 11.87 -20.63 -6.32
CA SER A 227 13.18 -20.03 -6.01
C SER A 227 13.59 -20.30 -4.55
N GLU A 228 12.87 -21.21 -3.89
CA GLU A 228 13.08 -21.55 -2.50
C GLU A 228 14.15 -22.64 -2.41
N ASP A 229 15.07 -22.49 -1.47
CA ASP A 229 16.10 -23.50 -1.23
C ASP A 229 15.45 -24.82 -0.77
N PRO A 230 16.06 -25.97 -1.09
CA PRO A 230 15.55 -27.26 -0.64
C PRO A 230 15.39 -27.26 0.88
N ALA A 231 14.29 -27.84 1.38
CA ALA A 231 14.08 -27.96 2.81
C ALA A 231 15.18 -28.83 3.43
N GLU A 232 16.10 -28.20 4.14
CA GLU A 232 17.10 -28.90 4.94
C GLU A 232 16.51 -29.24 6.32
N PRO A 233 16.60 -30.50 6.78
CA PRO A 233 16.17 -30.87 8.11
C PRO A 233 16.92 -30.05 9.16
N SER A 234 16.19 -29.40 10.05
CA SER A 234 16.78 -28.72 11.19
C SER A 234 17.60 -29.71 12.03
N ALA A 235 18.86 -29.40 12.26
CA ALA A 235 19.68 -30.10 13.24
C ALA A 235 19.29 -29.74 14.69
N LEU A 236 18.45 -28.72 14.90
CA LEU A 236 17.95 -28.29 16.19
C LEU A 236 16.66 -29.02 16.55
N PHE A 237 16.57 -29.47 17.81
CA PHE A 237 15.33 -29.97 18.38
C PHE A 237 14.30 -28.84 18.50
N ALA A 238 13.11 -29.03 17.92
CA ALA A 238 11.98 -28.11 18.05
C ALA A 238 10.80 -28.83 18.74
N PRO A 239 10.17 -28.22 19.76
CA PRO A 239 8.98 -28.78 20.39
C PRO A 239 7.83 -28.95 19.39
N SER A 240 6.95 -29.93 19.63
CA SER A 240 5.80 -30.20 18.74
C SER A 240 4.68 -29.16 18.81
N GLY A 241 4.71 -28.27 19.82
CA GLY A 241 3.72 -27.20 20.03
C GLY A 241 4.34 -25.87 20.46
N PHE A 242 3.48 -24.86 20.68
CA PHE A 242 3.91 -23.50 21.04
C PHE A 242 4.58 -23.43 22.42
N LEU A 243 4.21 -24.33 23.34
CA LEU A 243 4.85 -24.49 24.64
C LEU A 243 5.44 -25.90 24.74
N PRO A 244 6.73 -26.03 25.09
CA PRO A 244 7.34 -27.34 25.27
C PRO A 244 6.78 -28.03 26.49
N THR A 245 6.42 -29.30 26.34
CA THR A 245 6.10 -30.19 27.45
C THR A 245 7.35 -30.42 28.31
N ASP A 246 7.17 -30.87 29.55
CA ASP A 246 8.31 -31.10 30.44
C ASP A 246 9.25 -32.21 29.91
N VAL A 247 8.73 -33.17 29.15
CA VAL A 247 9.54 -34.18 28.46
C VAL A 247 10.36 -33.54 27.34
N GLU A 248 9.74 -32.69 26.52
CA GLU A 248 10.43 -31.99 25.42
C GLU A 248 11.50 -31.03 25.95
N LYS A 249 11.29 -30.37 27.10
CA LYS A 249 12.33 -29.54 27.75
C LYS A 249 13.55 -30.37 28.19
N HIS A 250 13.34 -31.61 28.60
CA HIS A 250 14.46 -32.50 28.96
C HIS A 250 15.22 -32.95 27.72
N VAL A 251 14.51 -33.27 26.63
CA VAL A 251 15.12 -33.65 25.35
C VAL A 251 15.88 -32.47 24.75
N GLU A 252 15.32 -31.26 24.79
CA GLU A 252 15.97 -30.02 24.36
C GLU A 252 17.29 -29.79 25.11
N LYS A 253 17.29 -29.93 26.45
CA LYS A 253 18.53 -29.82 27.25
C LYS A 253 19.59 -30.86 26.87
N GLN A 254 19.18 -32.10 26.61
CA GLN A 254 20.10 -33.15 26.17
C GLN A 254 20.66 -32.87 24.77
N TRP A 255 19.83 -32.31 23.89
CA TRP A 255 20.21 -31.94 22.53
C TRP A 255 21.19 -30.76 22.51
N SER A 256 20.91 -29.69 23.26
CA SER A 256 21.82 -28.53 23.41
C SER A 256 23.16 -28.92 24.06
N ALA A 257 23.15 -29.86 25.01
CA ALA A 257 24.39 -30.37 25.59
C ALA A 257 25.25 -31.16 24.59
N ARG A 258 24.63 -31.82 23.60
CA ARG A 258 25.34 -32.53 22.53
C ARG A 258 26.00 -31.58 21.54
N GLU A 259 25.30 -30.52 21.12
CA GLU A 259 25.85 -29.50 20.22
C GLU A 259 27.14 -28.86 20.77
N LEU A 260 27.19 -28.59 22.08
CA LEU A 260 28.37 -28.05 22.76
C LEU A 260 29.58 -29.01 22.78
N THR A 261 29.34 -30.32 22.63
CA THR A 261 30.39 -31.34 22.62
C THR A 261 30.87 -31.72 21.22
N GLY A 262 30.33 -31.09 20.17
CA GLY A 262 30.79 -31.26 18.78
C GLY A 262 30.54 -32.64 18.17
N THR A 263 29.72 -33.48 18.79
CA THR A 263 29.36 -34.79 18.24
C THR A 263 28.15 -34.65 17.32
N SER A 264 28.42 -34.36 16.04
CA SER A 264 27.42 -34.48 14.98
C SER A 264 27.23 -35.98 14.64
N PRO A 265 26.03 -36.40 14.19
CA PRO A 265 25.84 -37.74 13.63
C PRO A 265 26.69 -37.98 12.37
#